data_AF-A0A662IQG1-F1
#
_entry.id   AF-A0A662IQG1-F1
#
_cell.length_a   1.000
_cell.length_b   1.000
_cell.length_c   1.000
_cell.angle_alpha   90.00
_cell.angle_beta   90.00
_cell.angle_gamma   90.00
#
_symmetry.space_group_name_H-M   'P 1'
#
loop_
_entity.id
_entity.type
_entity.pdbx_description
1 polymer ?
#
loop_
_entity_poly.entity_id
_entity_poly.type
_entity_poly.pdbx_seq_one_letter_code
_entity_poly.pdbx_strand_id
1 'polypeptide(L)'
;MTRKSTKLIRVPEELYNRLTKIAEEKDLPIWKVVAEALSYYEHYTKKTKEMQKLPRLDKASWYCYKFSASVGSLRENPTEENLALLANTCKQLEERYGIDTKLVLKMASEYVKKRSTQAKIEMNETAKLIVGDIICKFLYEQ
;
A
#
# COMPACT_ATOMS: atom_id res chain seq x y z
N MET A 1 5.54 -23.09 40.34
CA MET A 1 6.20 -23.65 39.13
C MET A 1 5.15 -24.24 38.21
N THR A 2 4.79 -23.55 37.12
CA THR A 2 3.82 -24.03 36.13
C THR A 2 4.51 -25.10 35.26
N ARG A 3 4.11 -26.37 35.36
CA ARG A 3 4.63 -27.44 34.48
C ARG A 3 4.23 -27.13 33.04
N LYS A 4 5.19 -27.01 32.13
CA LYS A 4 4.91 -26.91 30.68
C LYS A 4 4.26 -28.21 30.21
N SER A 5 3.04 -28.14 29.68
CA SER A 5 2.37 -29.27 29.05
C SER A 5 3.05 -29.57 27.71
N THR A 6 3.59 -30.79 27.56
CA THR A 6 4.19 -31.25 26.30
C THR A 6 3.16 -32.00 25.45
N LYS A 7 3.29 -31.89 24.12
CA LYS A 7 2.44 -32.56 23.13
C LYS A 7 3.33 -33.31 22.13
N LEU A 8 2.84 -34.41 21.59
CA LEU A 8 3.55 -35.22 20.59
C LEU A 8 3.11 -34.79 19.18
N ILE A 9 4.08 -34.56 18.30
CA ILE A 9 3.86 -34.33 16.87
C ILE A 9 4.44 -35.52 16.10
N ARG A 10 3.70 -36.00 15.09
CA ARG A 10 4.22 -37.00 14.15
C ARG A 10 4.84 -36.28 12.97
N VAL A 11 6.10 -36.57 12.70
CA VAL A 11 6.86 -35.97 11.59
C VAL A 11 7.50 -37.08 10.76
N PRO A 12 7.74 -36.87 9.45
CA PRO A 12 8.50 -37.80 8.64
C PRO A 12 9.90 -38.03 9.22
N GLU A 13 10.43 -39.25 9.06
CA GLU A 13 11.73 -39.65 9.59
C GLU A 13 12.87 -38.75 9.08
N GLU A 14 12.82 -38.37 7.80
CA GLU A 14 13.78 -37.43 7.21
C GLU A 14 13.82 -36.07 7.94
N LEU A 15 12.65 -35.54 8.29
CA LEU A 15 12.55 -34.27 9.01
C LEU A 15 13.07 -34.40 10.44
N TYR A 16 12.75 -35.51 11.11
CA TYR A 16 13.26 -35.80 12.45
C TYR A 16 14.79 -35.85 12.46
N ASN A 17 15.40 -36.59 11.53
CA ASN A 17 16.85 -36.71 11.42
C ASN A 17 17.53 -35.36 11.17
N ARG A 18 16.93 -34.51 10.32
CA ARG A 18 17.41 -33.14 10.08
C ARG A 18 17.33 -32.27 11.35
N LEU A 19 16.24 -32.36 12.09
CA LEU A 19 16.07 -31.62 13.35
C LEU A 19 17.08 -32.07 14.40
N THR A 20 17.32 -33.39 14.51
CA THR A 20 18.31 -33.98 15.43
C THR A 20 19.71 -33.50 15.10
N LYS A 21 20.10 -33.50 13.82
CA LYS A 21 21.41 -32.99 13.39
C LYS A 21 21.63 -31.52 13.77
N ILE A 22 20.62 -30.67 13.54
CA ILE A 22 20.68 -29.25 13.91
C ILE A 22 20.71 -29.06 15.43
N ALA A 23 19.98 -29.89 16.16
CA ALA A 23 19.96 -29.89 17.62
C ALA A 23 21.33 -30.26 18.21
N GLU A 24 22.00 -31.27 17.64
CA GLU A 24 23.36 -31.69 18.02
C GLU A 24 24.40 -30.61 17.68
N GLU A 25 24.37 -30.05 16.47
CA GLU A 25 25.30 -28.99 16.04
C GLU A 25 25.19 -27.73 16.91
N LYS A 26 24.01 -27.43 17.43
CA LYS A 26 23.73 -26.22 18.22
C LYS A 26 23.67 -26.44 19.73
N ASP A 27 23.82 -27.67 20.20
CA ASP A 27 23.62 -28.07 21.59
C ASP A 27 22.26 -27.59 22.16
N LEU A 28 21.18 -27.82 21.40
CA LEU A 28 19.82 -27.40 21.76
C LEU A 28 18.86 -28.59 21.77
N PRO A 29 17.84 -28.61 22.65
CA PRO A 29 16.78 -29.61 22.55
C PRO A 29 15.94 -29.41 21.28
N ILE A 30 15.52 -30.51 20.64
CA ILE A 30 14.79 -30.51 19.36
C ILE A 30 13.57 -29.56 19.36
N TRP A 31 12.81 -29.51 20.45
CA TRP A 31 11.63 -28.62 20.53
C TRP A 31 12.00 -27.14 20.38
N LYS A 32 13.19 -26.74 20.84
CA LYS A 32 13.67 -25.35 20.74
C LYS A 32 14.10 -25.02 19.31
N VAL A 33 14.70 -25.98 18.61
CA VAL A 33 14.98 -25.87 17.17
C VAL A 33 13.69 -25.68 16.38
N VAL A 34 12.65 -26.46 16.68
CA VAL A 34 11.32 -26.31 16.04
C VAL A 34 10.70 -24.96 16.37
N ALA A 35 10.79 -24.49 17.61
CA ALA A 35 10.27 -23.18 18.01
C ALA A 35 11.00 -22.02 17.31
N GLU A 36 12.32 -22.10 17.16
CA GLU A 36 13.12 -21.12 16.43
C GLU A 36 12.79 -21.13 14.93
N ALA A 37 12.64 -22.31 14.34
CA ALA A 37 12.24 -22.47 12.94
C ALA A 37 10.83 -21.91 12.68
N LEU A 38 9.89 -22.16 13.60
CA LEU A 38 8.54 -21.62 13.51
C LEU A 38 8.54 -20.10 13.65
N SER A 39 9.27 -19.57 14.64
CA SER A 39 9.44 -18.12 14.83
C SER A 39 10.01 -17.48 13.57
N TYR A 40 11.03 -18.09 12.97
CA TYR A 40 11.62 -17.61 11.72
C TYR A 40 10.61 -17.65 10.56
N TYR A 41 9.84 -18.74 10.43
CA TYR A 41 8.80 -18.87 9.41
C TYR A 41 7.69 -17.83 9.58
N GLU A 42 7.22 -17.59 10.81
CA GLU A 42 6.23 -16.55 11.13
C GLU A 42 6.77 -15.15 10.82
N HIS A 43 8.02 -14.86 11.19
CA HIS A 43 8.68 -13.61 10.85
C HIS A 43 8.85 -13.43 9.34
N TYR A 44 9.30 -14.47 8.64
CA TYR A 44 9.48 -14.45 7.20
C TYR A 44 8.14 -14.23 6.48
N THR A 45 7.09 -14.97 6.84
CA THR A 45 5.77 -14.82 6.21
C THR A 45 5.10 -13.48 6.54
N LYS A 46 5.24 -12.97 7.77
CA LYS A 46 4.74 -11.64 8.15
C LYS A 46 5.47 -10.54 7.39
N LYS A 47 6.81 -10.60 7.34
CA LYS A 47 7.64 -9.68 6.56
C LYS A 47 7.28 -9.75 5.07
N THR A 48 7.07 -10.92 4.49
CA THR A 48 6.67 -11.05 3.09
C THR A 48 5.28 -10.46 2.83
N LYS A 49 4.32 -10.61 3.74
CA LYS A 49 3.01 -9.94 3.62
C LYS A 49 3.12 -8.42 3.74
N GLU A 50 3.94 -7.90 4.65
CA GLU A 50 4.25 -6.47 4.79
C GLU A 50 5.01 -5.95 3.56
N MET A 51 5.92 -6.74 3.00
CA MET A 51 6.65 -6.47 1.76
C MET A 51 5.81 -6.60 0.50
N GLN A 52 4.69 -7.33 0.50
CA GLN A 52 3.70 -7.29 -0.59
C GLN A 52 2.80 -6.05 -0.51
N LYS A 53 2.57 -5.51 0.70
CA LYS A 53 1.90 -4.22 0.89
C LYS A 53 2.80 -3.05 0.48
N LEU A 54 4.12 -3.17 0.59
CA LEU A 54 5.08 -2.14 0.18
C LEU A 54 4.90 -1.69 -1.29
N PRO A 55 4.81 -2.57 -2.31
CA PRO A 55 4.52 -2.19 -3.69
C PRO A 55 3.17 -1.51 -3.90
N ARG A 56 2.16 -1.87 -3.10
CA ARG A 56 0.80 -1.26 -3.20
C ARG A 56 0.78 0.12 -2.55
N LEU A 57 1.40 0.24 -1.38
CA LEU A 57 1.58 1.51 -0.69
C LEU A 57 2.44 2.48 -1.49
N ASP A 58 3.52 1.99 -2.10
CA ASP A 58 4.39 2.78 -2.96
C ASP A 58 3.63 3.31 -4.18
N LYS A 59 2.85 2.45 -4.85
CA LYS A 59 1.95 2.89 -5.95
C LYS A 59 0.92 3.91 -5.48
N ALA A 60 0.25 3.66 -4.35
CA ALA A 60 -0.72 4.60 -3.79
C ALA A 60 -0.05 5.96 -3.52
N SER A 61 1.11 5.94 -2.86
CA SER A 61 1.88 7.14 -2.50
C SER A 61 2.32 7.90 -3.75
N TRP A 62 2.83 7.21 -4.76
CA TRP A 62 3.25 7.80 -6.03
C TRP A 62 2.10 8.51 -6.75
N TYR A 63 0.94 7.87 -6.85
CA TYR A 63 -0.21 8.48 -7.52
C TYR A 63 -0.87 9.59 -6.68
N CYS A 64 -0.92 9.45 -5.36
CA CYS A 64 -1.32 10.55 -4.47
C CYS A 64 -0.41 11.78 -4.64
N TYR A 65 0.91 11.57 -4.64
CA TYR A 65 1.88 12.64 -4.84
C TYR A 65 1.75 13.29 -6.21
N LYS A 66 1.77 12.49 -7.29
CA LYS A 66 1.68 12.98 -8.67
C LYS A 66 0.39 13.79 -8.89
N PHE A 67 -0.75 13.25 -8.44
CA PHE A 67 -2.03 13.93 -8.54
C PHE A 67 -2.05 15.24 -7.74
N SER A 68 -1.65 15.18 -6.47
CA SER A 68 -1.63 16.37 -5.60
C SER A 68 -0.67 17.45 -6.10
N ALA A 69 0.45 17.06 -6.71
CA ALA A 69 1.40 17.98 -7.33
C ALA A 69 0.78 18.69 -8.54
N SER A 70 0.08 17.97 -9.43
CA SER A 70 -0.65 18.58 -10.54
C SER A 70 -1.75 19.54 -10.05
N VAL A 71 -2.53 19.15 -9.04
CA VAL A 71 -3.54 20.03 -8.42
C VAL A 71 -2.88 21.26 -7.79
N GLY A 72 -1.78 21.09 -7.07
CA GLY A 72 -1.04 22.18 -6.43
C GLY A 72 -0.50 23.18 -7.45
N SER A 73 0.06 22.70 -8.56
CA SER A 73 0.55 23.54 -9.66
C SER A 73 -0.60 24.36 -10.29
N LEU A 74 -1.74 23.73 -10.56
CA LEU A 74 -2.94 24.43 -11.05
C LEU A 74 -3.48 25.45 -10.04
N ARG A 75 -3.45 25.11 -8.75
CA ARG A 75 -3.93 25.93 -7.64
C ARG A 75 -3.09 27.20 -7.44
N GLU A 76 -1.79 27.10 -7.70
CA GLU A 76 -0.85 28.21 -7.64
C GLU A 76 -0.93 29.07 -8.91
N ASN A 77 -0.98 28.43 -10.07
CA ASN A 77 -1.03 29.10 -11.36
C ASN A 77 -2.15 28.49 -12.25
N PRO A 78 -3.37 29.06 -12.25
CA PRO A 78 -4.53 28.51 -12.95
C PRO A 78 -4.50 28.83 -14.46
N THR A 79 -3.66 28.09 -15.19
CA THR A 79 -3.51 28.16 -16.65
C THR A 79 -4.10 26.93 -17.34
N GLU A 80 -4.42 27.07 -18.63
CA GLU A 80 -4.85 25.94 -19.47
C GLU A 80 -3.77 24.85 -19.57
N GLU A 81 -2.49 25.24 -19.54
CA GLU A 81 -1.37 24.29 -19.51
C GLU A 81 -1.38 23.42 -18.25
N ASN A 82 -1.52 24.05 -17.07
CA ASN A 82 -1.60 23.31 -15.81
C ASN A 82 -2.88 22.47 -15.73
N LEU A 83 -3.97 22.92 -16.35
CA LEU A 83 -5.20 22.14 -16.45
C LEU A 83 -5.01 20.89 -17.32
N ALA A 84 -4.30 21.03 -18.44
CA ALA A 84 -3.95 19.90 -19.31
C ALA A 84 -3.03 18.89 -18.60
N LEU A 85 -2.08 19.37 -17.79
CA LEU A 85 -1.24 18.49 -16.95
C LEU A 85 -2.07 17.70 -15.93
N LEU A 86 -3.00 18.36 -15.25
CA LEU A 86 -3.95 17.68 -14.35
C LEU A 86 -4.82 16.67 -15.12
N ALA A 87 -5.36 17.05 -16.28
CA ALA A 87 -6.14 16.17 -17.14
C ALA A 87 -5.38 14.92 -17.58
N ASN A 88 -4.10 15.05 -17.90
CA ASN A 88 -3.25 13.91 -18.24
C ASN A 88 -3.04 12.97 -17.04
N THR A 89 -2.86 13.51 -15.84
CA THR A 89 -2.76 12.70 -14.61
C THR A 89 -4.08 11.99 -14.32
N CYS A 90 -5.21 12.70 -14.45
CA CYS A 90 -6.55 12.14 -14.32
C CYS A 90 -6.83 10.99 -15.31
N LYS A 91 -6.47 11.18 -16.58
CA LYS A 91 -6.55 10.15 -17.61
C LYS A 91 -5.77 8.89 -17.24
N GLN A 92 -4.56 9.04 -16.69
CA GLN A 92 -3.79 7.88 -16.21
C GLN A 92 -4.50 7.13 -15.08
N LEU A 93 -5.17 7.85 -14.17
CA LEU A 93 -5.92 7.24 -13.06
C LEU A 93 -7.15 6.47 -13.57
N GLU A 94 -7.88 7.06 -14.51
CA GLU A 94 -9.05 6.43 -15.14
C GLU A 94 -8.65 5.18 -15.95
N GLU A 95 -7.71 5.30 -16.89
CA GLU A 95 -7.38 4.22 -17.82
C GLU A 95 -6.67 3.05 -17.14
N ARG A 96 -5.82 3.32 -16.14
CA ARG A 96 -4.98 2.29 -15.51
C ARG A 96 -5.63 1.67 -14.28
N TYR A 97 -6.46 2.44 -13.57
CA TYR A 97 -6.98 2.04 -12.27
C TYR A 97 -8.50 2.20 -12.13
N GLY A 98 -9.19 2.72 -13.15
CA GLY A 98 -10.65 2.85 -13.12
C GLY A 98 -11.17 3.82 -12.07
N ILE A 99 -10.35 4.78 -11.62
CA ILE A 99 -10.75 5.81 -10.66
C ILE A 99 -11.45 6.93 -11.43
N ASP A 100 -12.69 7.26 -11.11
CA ASP A 100 -13.46 8.32 -11.79
C ASP A 100 -12.95 9.71 -11.39
N THR A 101 -12.46 10.48 -12.36
CA THR A 101 -11.88 11.82 -12.12
C THR A 101 -12.67 12.95 -12.76
N LYS A 102 -13.85 12.66 -13.34
CA LYS A 102 -14.65 13.64 -14.09
C LYS A 102 -15.05 14.85 -13.26
N LEU A 103 -15.41 14.62 -12.00
CA LEU A 103 -15.85 15.68 -11.10
C LEU A 103 -14.73 16.68 -10.80
N VAL A 104 -13.52 16.20 -10.47
CA VAL A 104 -12.39 17.08 -10.19
C VAL A 104 -11.95 17.85 -11.44
N LEU A 105 -12.02 17.25 -12.63
CA LEU A 105 -11.71 17.94 -13.87
C LEU A 105 -12.71 19.05 -14.19
N LYS A 106 -13.99 18.81 -13.92
CA LYS A 106 -15.02 19.84 -14.05
C LYS A 106 -14.73 21.03 -13.12
N MET A 107 -14.47 20.77 -11.84
CA MET A 107 -14.19 21.82 -10.86
C MET A 107 -12.87 22.56 -11.15
N ALA A 108 -11.83 21.85 -11.59
CA ALA A 108 -10.58 22.44 -12.04
C ALA A 108 -10.78 23.37 -13.24
N SER A 109 -11.58 22.95 -14.22
CA SER A 109 -11.93 23.77 -15.38
C SER A 109 -12.71 25.02 -14.99
N GLU A 110 -13.65 24.91 -14.05
CA GLU A 110 -14.37 26.06 -13.50
C GLU A 110 -13.44 27.01 -12.73
N TYR A 111 -12.48 26.47 -11.99
CA TYR A 111 -11.50 27.25 -11.26
C TYR A 111 -10.60 28.07 -12.20
N VAL A 112 -10.12 27.49 -13.31
CA VAL A 112 -9.33 28.22 -14.32
C VAL A 112 -10.10 29.41 -14.90
N LYS A 113 -11.40 29.24 -15.13
CA LYS A 113 -12.29 30.28 -15.68
C LYS A 113 -12.63 31.38 -14.67
N LYS A 114 -13.07 31.00 -13.46
CA LYS A 114 -13.62 31.93 -12.45
C LYS A 114 -12.55 32.51 -11.53
N ARG A 115 -11.53 31.72 -11.20
CA ARG A 115 -10.43 32.05 -10.26
C ARG A 115 -10.90 32.57 -8.90
N SER A 116 -12.09 32.17 -8.45
CA SER A 116 -12.65 32.59 -7.17
C SER A 116 -12.23 31.68 -6.03
N THR A 117 -12.28 32.20 -4.80
CA THR A 117 -12.04 31.42 -3.57
C THR A 117 -12.98 30.22 -3.48
N GLN A 118 -14.26 30.41 -3.82
CA GLN A 118 -15.25 29.33 -3.79
C GLN A 118 -14.89 28.21 -4.78
N ALA A 119 -14.55 28.54 -6.02
CA ALA A 119 -14.13 27.55 -7.01
C ALA A 119 -12.85 26.81 -6.61
N LYS A 120 -11.91 27.51 -5.93
CA LYS A 120 -10.70 26.91 -5.36
C LYS A 120 -11.03 25.90 -4.25
N ILE A 121 -12.00 26.21 -3.39
CA ILE A 121 -12.45 25.32 -2.32
C ILE A 121 -13.10 24.07 -2.91
N GLU A 122 -14.01 24.23 -3.87
CA GLU A 122 -14.69 23.11 -4.55
C GLU A 122 -13.72 22.19 -5.28
N MET A 123 -12.72 22.77 -5.97
CA MET A 123 -11.63 22.01 -6.59
C MET A 123 -10.82 21.23 -5.55
N ASN A 124 -10.47 21.85 -4.41
CA ASN A 124 -9.68 21.16 -3.37
C ASN A 124 -10.48 20.02 -2.72
N GLU A 125 -11.78 20.20 -2.48
CA GLU A 125 -12.61 19.15 -1.87
C GLU A 125 -12.73 17.95 -2.80
N THR A 126 -12.97 18.20 -4.10
CA THR A 126 -13.04 17.13 -5.10
C THR A 126 -11.68 16.46 -5.31
N ALA A 127 -10.57 17.20 -5.26
CA ALA A 127 -9.22 16.63 -5.30
C ALA A 127 -8.94 15.72 -4.09
N LYS A 128 -9.35 16.11 -2.89
CA LYS A 128 -9.21 15.27 -1.69
C LYS A 128 -9.96 13.95 -1.81
N LEU A 129 -11.14 13.94 -2.45
CA LEU A 129 -11.88 12.69 -2.72
C LEU A 129 -11.08 11.74 -3.62
N ILE A 130 -10.48 12.25 -4.69
CA ILE A 130 -9.63 11.43 -5.58
C ILE A 130 -8.42 10.84 -4.83
N VAL A 131 -7.82 11.58 -3.91
CA VAL A 131 -6.76 11.03 -3.04
C VAL A 131 -7.29 9.86 -2.20
N GLY A 132 -8.50 10.00 -1.65
CA GLY A 132 -9.19 8.91 -0.95
C GLY A 132 -9.40 7.69 -1.86
N ASP A 133 -9.88 7.90 -3.07
CA ASP A 133 -10.13 6.82 -4.04
C ASP A 133 -8.84 6.12 -4.46
N ILE A 134 -7.73 6.84 -4.65
CA ILE A 134 -6.40 6.25 -4.90
C ILE A 134 -5.99 5.32 -3.75
N ILE A 135 -6.13 5.78 -2.50
CA ILE A 135 -5.79 4.99 -1.31
C ILE A 135 -6.69 3.75 -1.22
N CYS A 136 -8.00 3.91 -1.39
CA CYS A 136 -8.97 2.81 -1.43
C CYS A 136 -8.61 1.79 -2.50
N LYS A 137 -8.33 2.26 -3.71
CA LYS A 137 -8.04 1.40 -4.86
C LYS A 137 -6.81 0.53 -4.67
N PHE A 138 -5.72 1.09 -4.15
CA PHE A 138 -4.46 0.36 -4.03
C PHE A 138 -4.35 -0.45 -2.74
N LEU A 139 -4.98 -0.02 -1.64
CA LEU A 139 -4.79 -0.65 -0.34
C LEU A 139 -5.94 -1.60 0.06
N TYR A 140 -7.16 -1.37 -0.43
CA TYR A 140 -8.36 -2.06 0.09
C TYR A 140 -9.14 -2.84 -0.96
N GLU A 141 -9.15 -2.43 -2.23
CA GLU A 141 -9.77 -3.21 -3.30
C GLU A 141 -8.85 -4.39 -3.72
N GLN A 142 -9.41 -5.62 -3.72
CA GLN A 142 -8.74 -6.85 -4.15
C GLN A 142 -9.13 -7.24 -5.56
#